data_AF-A0A8T5UD61-F1
#
_entry.id   AF-A0A8T5UD61-F1
#
_cell.length_a   1.000
_cell.length_b   1.000
_cell.length_c   1.000
_cell.angle_alpha   90.00
_cell.angle_beta   90.00
_cell.angle_gamma   90.00
#
_symmetry.space_group_name_H-M   'P 1'
#
loop_
_entity.id
_entity.type
_entity.pdbx_description
1 polymer ?
#
loop_
_entity_poly.entity_id
_entity_poly.type
_entity_poly.pdbx_seq_one_letter_code
_entity_poly.pdbx_strand_id
1 'polypeptide(L)'
;MDMDTKEGMLEYCNKVAQKNQWVLNKEDETLSELLDGLTVNKNKLGYQSCPCRLASGNRELDRDLICPCDYAPLDVKEHGTCYCNLYMRSDFYETINEAFILVPERRPKEKEQAVIDFLNK
;
A
#
# COMPACT_ATOMS: atom_id res chain seq x y z
N MET A 1 7.51 -17.96 -1.37
CA MET A 1 6.66 -16.95 -0.72
C MET A 1 5.34 -16.93 -1.46
N ASP A 2 4.34 -17.53 -0.83
CA ASP A 2 3.00 -17.65 -1.39
C ASP A 2 2.18 -16.41 -1.02
N MET A 3 2.11 -15.45 -1.94
CA MET A 3 1.41 -14.17 -1.68
C MET A 3 -0.12 -14.29 -1.74
N ASP A 4 -0.65 -15.49 -1.98
CA ASP A 4 -2.09 -15.74 -1.96
C ASP A 4 -2.60 -16.01 -0.52
N THR A 5 -1.69 -16.16 0.45
CA THR A 5 -1.96 -16.20 1.91
C THR A 5 -1.51 -14.93 2.63
N LYS A 6 -2.10 -14.66 3.79
CA LYS A 6 -1.74 -13.51 4.62
C LYS A 6 -0.31 -13.60 5.14
N GLU A 7 0.13 -14.80 5.53
CA GLU A 7 1.48 -15.06 6.02
C GLU A 7 2.53 -14.78 4.93
N GLY A 8 2.28 -15.22 3.70
CA GLY A 8 3.20 -14.94 2.61
C GLY A 8 3.12 -13.49 2.12
N MET A 9 1.97 -12.82 2.24
CA MET A 9 1.86 -11.38 2.04
C MET A 9 2.65 -10.58 3.10
N LEU A 10 2.63 -11.03 4.37
CA LEU A 10 3.46 -10.46 5.43
C LEU A 10 4.95 -10.66 5.14
N GLU A 11 5.36 -11.86 4.71
CA GLU A 11 6.75 -12.13 4.28
C GLU A 11 7.17 -11.20 3.14
N TYR A 12 6.27 -10.95 2.17
CA TYR A 12 6.50 -10.03 1.06
C TYR A 12 6.70 -8.60 1.54
N CYS A 13 5.78 -8.09 2.35
CA CYS A 13 5.84 -6.73 2.87
C CYS A 13 7.09 -6.51 3.73
N ASN A 14 7.50 -7.49 4.54
CA ASN A 14 8.75 -7.43 5.30
C ASN A 14 9.98 -7.32 4.38
N LYS A 15 10.05 -8.10 3.30
CA LYS A 15 11.16 -7.99 2.33
C LYS A 15 11.19 -6.64 1.63
N VAL A 16 10.02 -6.09 1.28
CA VAL A 16 9.91 -4.74 0.72
C VAL A 16 10.40 -3.70 1.72
N ALA A 17 9.96 -3.78 2.98
CA ALA A 17 10.36 -2.86 4.03
C ALA A 17 11.88 -2.90 4.25
N GLN A 18 12.46 -4.09 4.41
CA GLN A 18 13.90 -4.30 4.56
C GLN A 18 14.71 -3.71 3.41
N LYS A 19 14.30 -3.97 2.16
CA LYS A 19 14.99 -3.45 0.97
C LYS A 19 15.00 -1.92 0.91
N ASN A 20 13.97 -1.27 1.43
CA ASN A 20 13.82 0.19 1.42
C ASN A 20 14.23 0.87 2.73
N GLN A 21 14.74 0.11 3.72
CA GLN A 21 15.05 0.61 5.07
C GLN A 21 13.82 1.24 5.75
N TRP A 22 12.65 0.64 5.52
CA TRP A 22 11.39 0.98 6.17
C TRP A 22 11.06 -0.06 7.24
N VAL A 23 10.10 0.29 8.09
CA VAL A 23 9.43 -0.64 9.00
C VAL A 23 7.96 -0.76 8.62
N LEU A 24 7.33 -1.86 9.00
CA LEU A 24 5.88 -1.98 8.90
C LEU A 24 5.21 -1.24 10.06
N ASN A 25 3.94 -0.88 9.88
CA ASN A 25 3.10 -0.41 10.96
C ASN A 25 3.11 -1.40 12.13
N LYS A 26 3.27 -0.88 13.35
CA LYS A 26 3.27 -1.64 14.61
C LYS A 26 1.88 -1.77 15.23
N GLU A 27 0.87 -1.07 14.71
CA GLU A 27 -0.52 -1.25 15.13
C GLU A 27 -1.07 -2.54 14.51
N ASP A 28 -1.19 -3.59 15.34
CA ASP A 28 -1.51 -4.96 14.92
C ASP A 28 -2.79 -5.04 14.07
N GLU A 29 -3.85 -4.32 14.47
CA GLU A 29 -5.13 -4.31 13.76
C GLU A 29 -5.00 -3.68 12.38
N THR A 30 -4.39 -2.49 12.28
CA THR A 30 -4.16 -1.80 11.01
C THR A 30 -3.26 -2.62 10.08
N LEU A 31 -2.15 -3.17 10.59
CA LEU A 31 -1.28 -4.04 9.81
C LEU A 31 -2.05 -5.26 9.28
N SER A 32 -2.82 -5.91 10.16
CA SER A 32 -3.63 -7.08 9.84
C SER A 32 -4.64 -6.81 8.70
N GLU A 33 -5.39 -5.70 8.79
CA GLU A 33 -6.38 -5.32 7.77
C GLU A 33 -5.74 -4.99 6.41
N LEU A 34 -4.60 -4.28 6.43
CA LEU A 34 -3.87 -3.94 5.20
C LEU A 34 -3.35 -5.20 4.50
N LEU A 35 -2.85 -6.17 5.27
CA LEU A 35 -2.40 -7.46 4.73
C LEU A 35 -3.56 -8.26 4.16
N ASP A 36 -4.72 -8.28 4.83
CA ASP A 36 -5.92 -8.94 4.32
C ASP A 36 -6.38 -8.32 3.00
N GLY A 37 -6.44 -6.98 2.94
CA GLY A 37 -6.81 -6.26 1.73
C GLY A 37 -5.87 -6.52 0.56
N LEU A 38 -4.55 -6.51 0.81
CA LEU A 38 -3.55 -6.86 -0.20
C LEU A 38 -3.70 -8.30 -0.70
N THR A 39 -3.94 -9.24 0.21
CA THR A 39 -4.11 -10.66 -0.11
C THR A 39 -5.39 -10.89 -0.92
N VAL A 40 -6.50 -10.26 -0.52
CA VAL A 40 -7.76 -10.30 -1.25
C VAL A 40 -7.61 -9.72 -2.66
N ASN A 41 -6.94 -8.57 -2.80
CA ASN A 41 -6.67 -7.98 -4.11
C ASN A 41 -5.77 -8.88 -4.97
N LYS A 42 -4.73 -9.46 -4.38
CA LYS A 42 -3.85 -10.41 -5.07
C LYS A 42 -4.61 -11.62 -5.61
N ASN A 43 -5.50 -12.19 -4.80
CA ASN A 43 -6.31 -13.35 -5.17
C ASN A 43 -7.37 -13.02 -6.23
N LYS A 44 -8.01 -11.85 -6.14
CA LYS A 44 -9.08 -11.45 -7.07
C LYS A 44 -8.56 -10.88 -8.40
N LEU A 45 -7.52 -10.06 -8.35
CA LEU A 45 -7.01 -9.27 -9.49
C LEU A 45 -5.76 -9.90 -10.12
N GLY A 46 -5.11 -10.85 -9.44
CA GLY A 46 -3.82 -11.41 -9.83
C GLY A 46 -2.61 -10.56 -9.40
N TYR A 47 -2.83 -9.41 -8.76
CA TYR A 47 -1.79 -8.51 -8.24
C TYR A 47 -2.26 -7.78 -6.97
N GLN A 48 -1.30 -7.47 -6.10
CA GLN A 48 -1.50 -6.85 -4.79
C GLN A 48 -1.72 -5.33 -4.89
N SER A 49 -2.82 -4.89 -5.51
CA SER A 49 -3.18 -3.46 -5.57
C SER A 49 -3.35 -2.86 -4.15
N CYS A 50 -2.95 -1.60 -3.88
CA CYS A 50 -3.12 -1.01 -2.53
C CYS A 50 -4.61 -1.10 -2.11
N PRO A 51 -4.90 -1.63 -0.91
CA PRO A 51 -6.27 -1.84 -0.45
C PRO A 51 -7.00 -0.53 -0.12
N CYS A 52 -6.28 0.58 0.07
CA CYS A 52 -6.85 1.89 0.39
C CYS A 52 -7.18 2.75 -0.84
N ARG A 53 -7.01 2.22 -2.06
CA ARG A 53 -7.33 2.92 -3.31
C ARG A 53 -8.19 2.04 -4.21
N LEU A 54 -9.09 2.67 -4.94
CA LEU A 54 -9.97 1.96 -5.87
C LEU A 54 -9.15 1.41 -7.06
N ALA A 55 -9.10 0.09 -7.14
CA ALA A 55 -8.50 -0.66 -8.25
C ALA A 55 -9.57 -0.96 -9.31
N SER A 56 -9.21 -0.84 -10.58
CA SER A 56 -10.07 -1.18 -11.71
C SER A 56 -10.13 -2.69 -11.99
N GLY A 57 -9.12 -3.44 -11.55
CA GLY A 57 -8.88 -4.83 -11.99
C GLY A 57 -8.24 -4.94 -13.38
N ASN A 58 -8.03 -3.80 -14.06
CA ASN A 58 -7.19 -3.73 -15.24
C ASN A 58 -5.76 -3.38 -14.81
N ARG A 59 -4.85 -4.34 -14.99
CA ARG A 59 -3.46 -4.21 -14.56
C ARG A 59 -2.73 -3.00 -15.13
N GLU A 60 -3.07 -2.56 -16.34
CA GLU A 60 -2.42 -1.39 -16.95
C GLU A 60 -2.89 -0.08 -16.32
N LEU A 61 -4.17 0.01 -15.93
CA LEU A 61 -4.73 1.19 -15.22
C LEU A 61 -4.32 1.24 -13.74
N ASP A 62 -4.03 0.08 -13.14
CA ASP A 62 -3.69 -0.05 -11.72
C ASP A 62 -2.18 -0.20 -11.48
N ARG A 63 -1.34 -0.09 -12.52
CA ARG A 63 0.09 -0.36 -12.41
C ARG A 63 0.78 0.46 -11.33
N ASP A 64 0.37 1.72 -11.18
CA ASP A 64 0.85 2.65 -10.17
C ASP A 64 0.40 2.30 -8.75
N LEU A 65 -0.63 1.46 -8.61
CA LEU A 65 -1.20 1.02 -7.33
C LEU A 65 -0.68 -0.33 -6.84
N ILE A 66 0.02 -1.10 -7.68
CA ILE A 66 0.59 -2.40 -7.28
C ILE A 66 1.55 -2.18 -6.12
N CYS A 67 1.25 -2.76 -4.95
CA CYS A 67 2.02 -2.55 -3.72
C CYS A 67 3.42 -3.20 -3.83
N PRO A 68 4.51 -2.51 -3.45
CA PRO A 68 4.56 -1.11 -3.05
C PRO A 68 4.29 -0.17 -4.24
N CYS A 69 3.29 0.72 -4.09
CA CYS A 69 2.88 1.64 -5.14
C CYS A 69 3.94 2.70 -5.44
N ASP A 70 3.86 3.32 -6.61
CA ASP A 70 4.81 4.34 -7.08
C ASP A 70 4.95 5.54 -6.13
N TYR A 71 3.92 5.79 -5.30
CA TYR A 71 3.82 6.93 -4.39
C TYR A 71 4.53 6.71 -3.05
N ALA A 72 4.67 5.46 -2.61
CA ALA A 72 5.13 5.12 -1.27
C ALA A 72 6.53 5.67 -0.94
N PRO A 73 7.55 5.64 -1.84
CA PRO A 73 8.87 6.16 -1.51
C PRO A 73 8.89 7.65 -1.17
N LEU A 74 8.14 8.47 -1.92
CA LEU A 74 8.06 9.90 -1.65
C LEU A 74 7.20 10.19 -0.42
N ASP A 75 6.08 9.47 -0.26
CA ASP A 75 5.24 9.57 0.95
C ASP A 75 6.04 9.29 2.23
N VAL A 76 6.76 8.16 2.27
CA VAL A 76 7.55 7.78 3.44
C VAL A 76 8.67 8.80 3.73
N LYS A 77 9.30 9.34 2.67
CA LYS A 77 10.34 10.36 2.82
C LYS A 77 9.79 11.66 3.40
N GLU A 78 8.66 12.16 2.88
CA GLU A 78 8.13 13.48 3.22
C GLU A 78 7.23 13.48 4.47
N HIS A 79 6.48 12.41 4.69
CA HIS A 79 5.47 12.30 5.76
C HIS A 79 5.81 11.24 6.81
N GLY A 80 6.87 10.45 6.60
CA GLY A 80 7.26 9.37 7.51
C GLY A 80 6.49 8.07 7.30
N THR A 81 5.47 8.04 6.46
CA THR A 81 4.64 6.85 6.18
C THR A 81 4.08 6.89 4.77
N CYS A 82 3.74 5.75 4.19
CA CYS A 82 3.01 5.71 2.92
C CYS A 82 1.54 6.08 3.12
N TYR A 83 0.82 6.44 2.04
CA TYR A 83 -0.61 6.77 2.12
C TYR A 83 -1.45 5.77 2.94
N CYS A 84 -1.26 4.48 2.66
CA CYS A 84 -2.01 3.38 3.28
C CYS A 84 -1.53 3.12 4.74
N ASN A 85 -0.56 3.88 5.27
CA ASN A 85 0.09 3.70 6.58
C ASN A 85 0.68 2.30 6.83
N LEU A 86 1.03 1.56 5.77
CA LEU A 86 1.64 0.22 5.86
C LEU A 86 3.15 0.28 6.10
N TYR A 87 3.84 1.11 5.32
CA TYR A 87 5.29 1.28 5.37
C TYR A 87 5.61 2.61 6.01
N MET A 88 6.53 2.60 6.97
CA MET A 88 6.95 3.75 7.75
C MET A 88 8.47 3.92 7.69
N ARG A 89 8.92 5.15 7.87
CA ARG A 89 10.35 5.46 8.05
C ARG A 89 10.83 4.75 9.32
N SER A 90 12.08 4.28 9.33
CA SER A 90 12.62 3.47 10.43
C SER A 90 12.56 4.17 11.80
N ASP A 91 12.67 5.49 11.82
CA ASP A 91 12.63 6.35 13.02
C ASP A 91 11.23 6.95 13.29
N PHE A 92 10.18 6.49 12.60
CA PHE A 92 8.84 7.09 12.68
C PHE A 92 8.32 7.16 14.12
N TYR A 93 8.39 6.05 14.84
CA TYR A 93 7.92 5.96 16.23
C TYR A 93 8.81 6.71 17.23
N GLU A 94 10.06 7.03 16.85
CA GLU A 94 10.99 7.79 17.67
C GLU A 94 10.84 9.30 17.45
N THR A 95 10.49 9.72 16.23
CA THR A 95 10.50 11.12 15.80
C THR A 95 9.12 11.76 15.69
N ILE A 96 8.12 11.00 15.24
CA ILE A 96 6.74 11.47 15.07
C ILE A 96 5.89 11.05 16.27
N ASN A 97 6.07 9.82 16.78
CA ASN A 97 5.39 9.31 17.98
C ASN A 97 3.85 9.42 17.92
N GLU A 98 3.28 9.22 16.74
CA GLU A 98 1.83 9.15 16.50
C GLU A 98 1.47 7.76 15.96
N ALA A 99 0.22 7.32 16.14
CA ALA A 99 -0.25 6.04 15.61
C ALA A 99 -0.58 6.09 14.10
N PHE A 100 -0.90 7.28 13.57
CA PHE A 100 -1.38 7.48 12.21
C PHE A 100 -1.01 8.86 11.68
N ILE A 101 -0.69 8.96 10.39
CA ILE A 101 -0.53 10.24 9.68
C ILE A 101 -1.45 10.29 8.47
N LEU A 102 -2.18 11.40 8.34
CA LEU A 102 -2.94 11.71 7.14
C LEU A 102 -2.00 12.18 6.03
N VAL A 103 -1.70 11.30 5.10
CA VAL A 103 -0.89 11.58 3.92
C VAL A 103 -1.80 12.08 2.79
N PRO A 104 -1.50 13.21 2.14
CA PRO A 104 -2.26 13.67 0.98
C PRO A 104 -2.23 12.67 -0.18
N GLU A 105 -3.33 12.53 -0.91
CA GLU A 105 -3.37 11.68 -2.10
C GLU A 105 -2.48 12.25 -3.21
N ARG A 106 -1.51 11.46 -3.67
CA ARG A 106 -0.58 11.80 -4.76
C ARG A 106 -0.98 11.24 -6.10
N ARG A 107 -1.91 10.29 -6.12
CA ARG A 107 -2.42 9.74 -7.37
C ARG A 107 -3.12 10.87 -8.15
N PRO A 108 -2.71 11.14 -9.42
CA PRO A 108 -3.36 12.16 -10.22
C PRO A 108 -4.84 11.84 -10.43
N LYS A 109 -5.70 12.87 -10.34
CA LYS A 109 -7.15 12.74 -10.51
C LYS A 109 -7.53 12.15 -11.86
N GLU A 110 -6.73 12.39 -12.90
CA GLU A 110 -6.96 11.84 -14.23
C GLU A 110 -6.86 10.31 -14.24
N LYS A 111 -5.97 9.73 -13.42
CA LYS A 111 -5.87 8.26 -13.27
C LYS A 111 -7.04 7.69 -12.48
N GLU A 112 -7.49 8.39 -11.44
CA GLU A 112 -8.69 8.01 -10.68
C GLU A 112 -9.94 8.03 -11.56
N GLN A 113 -10.10 9.08 -12.37
CA GLN A 113 -11.21 9.20 -13.32
C GLN A 113 -11.15 8.09 -14.37
N ALA A 114 -9.96 7.73 -14.88
CA ALA A 114 -9.82 6.63 -15.83
C ALA A 114 -10.27 5.27 -15.26
N VAL A 115 -10.06 5.03 -13.96
CA VAL A 115 -10.59 3.84 -13.27
C VAL A 115 -12.12 3.88 -13.22
N ILE A 116 -12.71 5.02 -12.83
CA ILE A 116 -14.16 5.19 -12.76
C ILE A 116 -14.79 4.97 -14.14
N ASP A 117 -14.22 5.57 -15.18
CA ASP A 117 -14.70 5.44 -16.56
C ASP A 117 -14.56 4.01 -17.09
N PHE A 118 -13.60 3.23 -16.60
CA PHE A 118 -13.45 1.82 -16.96
C PHE A 118 -14.52 0.95 -16.29
N LEU A 119 -14.85 1.21 -15.02
CA LEU A 119 -15.82 0.43 -14.26
C LEU A 119 -17.29 0.72 -14.65
N ASN A 120 -17.57 1.90 -15.20
CA ASN A 120 -18.92 2.31 -15.63
C ASN A 120 -19.28 1.84 -17.05
N LYS A 121 -18.38 1.13 -17.74
CA LYS A 121 -18.61 0.56 -19.08
C LYS A 121 -19.13 -0.87 -18.97
#